data_AF-A0A329R8J6-F1
#
_entry.id   AF-A0A329R8J6-F1
#
_cell.length_a   1.000
_cell.length_b   1.000
_cell.length_c   1.000
_cell.angle_alpha   90.00
_cell.angle_beta   90.00
_cell.angle_gamma   90.00
#
_symmetry.space_group_name_H-M   'P 1'
#
loop_
_entity.id
_entity.type
_entity.pdbx_description
1 polymer ?
#
loop_
_entity_poly.entity_id
_entity_poly.type
_entity_poly.pdbx_seq_one_letter_code
_entity_poly.pdbx_strand_id
1 'polypeptide(L)' 'MRTILDDQRIGGRVVFLTSWEPTWEAAANLPSSEIKKYRKHKHLKVERAYIEAEAEED' A
#
# COMPACT_ATOMS: atom_id res chain seq x y z
N MET A 1 -7.52 -6.58 13.83
CA MET A 1 -7.51 -7.01 12.41
C MET A 1 -6.19 -6.52 11.82
N ARG A 2 -5.34 -7.41 11.31
CA ARG A 2 -4.00 -7.04 10.82
C ARG A 2 -4.16 -6.37 9.45
N THR A 3 -3.97 -5.06 9.40
CA THR A 3 -4.07 -4.26 8.17
C THR A 3 -2.69 -3.72 7.80
N ILE A 4 -2.47 -3.55 6.49
CA ILE A 4 -1.24 -2.95 5.97
C ILE A 4 -1.43 -1.43 5.95
N LEU A 5 -0.48 -0.72 6.54
CA LEU A 5 -0.45 0.73 6.63
C LEU A 5 0.35 1.34 5.49
N ASP A 6 1.52 0.76 5.20
CA ASP A 6 2.42 1.28 4.18
C ASP A 6 3.31 0.19 3.56
N ASP A 7 4.00 0.51 2.46
CA ASP A 7 4.98 -0.37 1.81
C ASP A 7 6.29 0.34 1.49
N GLN A 8 7.40 -0.39 1.61
CA GLN A 8 8.73 0.11 1.30
C GLN A 8 9.53 -0.94 0.50
N ARG A 9 10.41 -0.48 -0.39
CA ARG A 9 11.41 -1.33 -1.04
C ARG A 9 12.73 -1.26 -0.29
N ILE A 10 13.19 -2.38 0.24
CA ILE A 10 14.49 -2.52 0.91
C ILE A 10 15.25 -3.67 0.23
N GLY A 11 16.44 -3.40 -0.30
CA GLY A 11 17.29 -4.42 -0.93
C GLY A 11 16.59 -5.19 -2.06
N GLY A 12 15.72 -4.53 -2.84
CA GLY A 12 14.96 -5.14 -3.94
C GLY A 12 13.71 -5.92 -3.52
N ARG A 13 13.43 -6.05 -2.22
CA ARG A 13 12.23 -6.71 -1.69
C ARG A 13 11.23 -5.67 -1.19
N VAL A 14 9.95 -5.96 -1.36
CA VAL A 14 8.87 -5.13 -0.80
C VAL A 14 8.54 -5.65 0.60
N VAL A 15 8.59 -4.75 1.57
CA VAL A 15 8.13 -4.94 2.94
C VAL A 15 6.91 -4.07 3.21
N PHE A 16 6.07 -4.49 4.15
CA PHE A 16 4.81 -3.85 4.48
C PHE A 16 4.77 -3.55 5.98
N LEU A 17 4.36 -2.34 6.33
CA LEU A 17 4.11 -1.94 7.71
C LEU A 17 2.73 -2.41 8.13
N THR A 18 2.62 -3.11 9.27
CA THR A 18 1.33 -3.59 9.78
C THR A 18 0.83 -2.82 11.00
N SER A 19 -0.49 -2.85 11.23
CA SER A 19 -1.16 -2.09 12.30
C SER A 19 -1.23 -2.78 13.67
N TRP A 20 -1.00 -4.09 13.73
CA TRP A 20 -1.14 -4.86 14.98
C TRP A 20 0.13 -4.78 15.83
N GLU A 21 1.28 -4.86 15.17
CA GLU A 21 2.60 -4.52 15.71
C GLU A 21 3.31 -3.74 14.59
N PRO A 22 3.76 -2.49 14.81
CA PRO A 22 4.29 -1.63 13.76
C PRO A 22 5.69 -2.08 13.35
N THR A 23 5.74 -3.23 12.70
CA THR A 23 6.94 -3.87 12.17
C THR A 23 6.84 -3.94 10.65
N TRP A 24 8.01 -3.92 10.02
CA TRP A 24 8.14 -4.13 8.59
C TRP A 24 8.23 -5.61 8.29
N GLU A 25 7.19 -6.15 7.67
CA GLU A 25 7.09 -7.56 7.35
C GLU A 25 7.23 -7.81 5.86
N ALA A 26 7.90 -8.90 5.51
CA ALA A 26 7.95 -9.35 4.13
C ALA A 26 6.57 -9.76 3.64
N ALA A 27 6.32 -9.58 2.34
CA ALA A 27 5.10 -10.04 1.67
C ALA A 27 4.75 -11.52 1.95
N ALA A 28 5.77 -12.37 2.17
CA ALA A 28 5.61 -13.79 2.47
C ALA A 28 4.98 -14.06 3.84
N ASN A 29 5.10 -13.14 4.79
CA ASN A 29 4.58 -13.30 6.16
C ASN A 29 3.12 -12.81 6.29
N LEU A 30 2.59 -12.20 5.23
CA LEU A 30 1.28 -11.59 5.24
C LEU A 30 0.30 -12.36 4.35
N PRO A 31 -0.98 -12.40 4.76
CA PRO A 31 -2.01 -12.98 3.92
C PRO A 31 -2.15 -12.18 2.62
N SER A 32 -2.17 -12.90 1.50
CA SER A 32 -2.26 -12.30 0.16
C SER A 32 -3.52 -11.43 -0.03
N SER A 33 -4.60 -11.73 0.71
CA SER A 33 -5.83 -10.94 0.70
C SER A 33 -5.63 -9.51 1.20
N GLU A 34 -4.86 -9.32 2.28
CA GLU A 34 -4.56 -8.00 2.83
C GLU A 34 -3.62 -7.20 1.91
N ILE A 35 -2.62 -7.87 1.31
CA ILE A 35 -1.75 -7.25 0.31
C ILE A 35 -2.55 -6.76 -0.91
N LYS A 36 -3.50 -7.57 -1.41
CA LYS A 36 -4.36 -7.19 -2.53
C LYS A 36 -5.23 -5.99 -2.19
N LYS A 37 -5.84 -5.96 -0.99
CA LYS A 37 -6.64 -4.82 -0.51
C LYS A 37 -5.80 -3.53 -0.45
N TYR A 38 -4.61 -3.60 0.14
CA TYR A 38 -3.70 -2.46 0.23
C TYR A 38 -3.32 -1.92 -1.15
N ARG A 39 -2.88 -2.80 -2.07
CA ARG A 39 -2.50 -2.39 -3.43
C ARG A 39 -3.65 -1.75 -4.19
N LYS A 40 -4.87 -2.31 -4.08
CA LYS A 40 -6.07 -1.73 -4.68
C LYS A 40 -6.36 -0.33 -4.13
N HIS A 41 -6.26 -0.17 -2.81
CA HIS A 41 -6.47 1.13 -2.17
C HIS A 41 -5.41 2.16 -2.57
N LYS A 42 -4.14 1.76 -2.65
CA LYS A 42 -3.05 2.60 -3.12
C LYS A 42 -3.25 3.04 -4.56
N HIS A 43 -3.63 2.13 -5.45
CA HIS A 43 -3.94 2.45 -6.85
C HIS A 43 -5.06 3.48 -6.98
N LEU A 44 -6.16 3.27 -6.24
CA LEU A 44 -7.29 4.20 -6.25
C LEU A 44 -6.91 5.60 -5.75
N LYS A 45 -5.99 5.71 -4.78
CA LYS A 45 -5.46 7.01 -4.34
C LYS A 45 -4.63 7.69 -5.43
N VAL A 46 -3.80 6.93 -6.13
CA VAL A 46 -2.99 7.46 -7.25
C VAL A 46 -3.88 7.90 -8.41
N GLU A 47 -4.88 7.10 -8.78
CA GLU A 47 -5.86 7.47 -9.82
C GLU A 47 -6.64 8.72 -9.44
N ARG A 48 -7.09 8.83 -8.19
CA ARG A 48 -7.77 10.05 -7.72
C ARG A 48 -6.86 11.27 -7.78
N ALA A 49 -5.61 11.15 -7.33
CA ALA A 49 -4.66 12.25 -7.39
C ALA A 49 -4.37 12.70 -8.83
N TYR A 50 -4.35 11.76 -9.78
CA TYR A 50 -4.20 12.08 -11.20
C TYR A 50 -5.44 12.80 -11.76
N ILE A 51 -6.65 12.29 -11.50
CA ILE A 51 -7.91 12.90 -11.96
C ILE A 51 -8.08 14.32 -11.40
N GLU A 52 -7.75 14.52 -10.11
CA GLU A 52 -7.85 15.82 -9.46
C GLU A 52 -6.83 16.82 -10.02
N ALA A 53 -5.59 16.38 -10.25
CA ALA A 53 -4.56 17.21 -10.89
C ALA A 53 -4.92 17.60 -12.33
N GLU A 54 -5.49 16.68 -13.11
CA GLU A 54 -5.95 16.96 -14.48
C GLU A 54 -7.15 17.91 -14.51
N ALA A 55 -8.02 17.87 -13.49
CA ALA A 55 -9.17 18.77 -13.35
C ALA A 55 -8.81 20.19 -12.86
N GLU A 56 -7.62 20.38 -12.28
CA GLU A 56 -7.14 21.70 -11.81
C GLU A 56 -6.33 22.46 -12.88
N GLU A 57 -6.01 21.80 -14.01
CA GLU A 57 -5.28 22.37 -15.15
C GLU A 57 -6.18 22.98 -16.24
N ASP A 58 -7.52 22.89 -16.11
CA ASP A 58 -8.55 23.40 -17.05
C ASP A 58 -9.22 24.72 -16.60
#